data_AF-X0UUB9-F1
#
_entry.id   AF-X0UUB9-F1
#
_cell.length_a   1.000
_cell.length_b   1.000
_cell.length_c   1.000
_cell.angle_alpha   90.00
_cell.angle_beta   90.00
_cell.angle_gamma   90.00
#
_symmetry.space_group_name_H-M   'P 1'
#
loop_
_entity.id
_entity.type
_entity.pdbx_description
1 polymer ?
#
loop_
_entity_poly.entity_id
_entity_poly.type
_entity_poly.pdbx_seq_one_letter_code
_entity_poly.pdbx_strand_id
1 'polypeptide(L)'
;MIHASSTPTDRSDLPISRKSYARLPQILDVPNLIKVQLDSFQRLQENGLKQLIEEVSPIKDLTSSKLELRFIAYEFRESRAGHSEPECHERNLTYSVPLYIR
;
A
#
# COMPACT_ATOMS: atom_id res chain seq x y z
N MET A 1 1.93 -7.59 6.50
CA MET A 1 3.36 -7.36 6.81
C MET A 1 4.19 -8.14 5.79
N ILE A 2 4.49 -7.53 4.65
CA ILE A 2 5.27 -8.19 3.58
C ILE A 2 6.71 -7.71 3.74
N HIS A 3 7.54 -8.50 4.41
CA HIS A 3 8.99 -8.27 4.42
C HIS A 3 9.52 -8.59 3.03
N ALA A 4 9.74 -7.56 2.21
CA ALA A 4 10.57 -7.69 1.02
C ALA A 4 12.04 -7.69 1.47
N SER A 5 12.56 -8.87 1.80
CA SER A 5 14.00 -9.05 1.96
C SER A 5 14.65 -8.82 0.59
N SER A 6 15.46 -7.77 0.48
CA SER A 6 16.37 -7.54 -0.64
C SER A 6 17.48 -8.58 -0.59
N THR A 7 17.22 -9.80 -1.04
CA THR A 7 18.28 -10.79 -1.28
C THR A 7 19.10 -10.34 -2.48
N PRO A 8 20.44 -10.29 -2.38
CA PRO A 8 21.28 -10.00 -3.52
C PRO A 8 21.09 -11.14 -4.53
N THR A 9 20.61 -10.82 -5.74
CA THR A 9 20.59 -11.77 -6.84
C THR A 9 22.04 -12.00 -7.28
N ASP A 10 22.68 -13.02 -6.72
CA ASP A 10 23.91 -13.54 -7.30
C ASP A 10 23.58 -14.04 -8.71
N ARG A 11 24.24 -13.46 -9.72
CA ARG A 11 24.00 -13.76 -11.14
C ARG A 11 24.62 -15.10 -11.55
N SER A 12 25.21 -15.84 -10.62
CA SER A 12 25.88 -17.13 -10.84
C SER A 12 24.95 -18.29 -11.19
N ASP A 13 23.66 -18.22 -10.85
CA ASP A 13 22.77 -19.39 -10.87
C ASP A 13 21.87 -19.50 -12.10
N LEU A 14 22.05 -18.63 -13.11
CA LEU A 14 21.31 -18.76 -14.36
C LEU A 14 21.96 -19.83 -15.26
N PRO A 15 21.18 -20.75 -15.85
CA PRO A 15 21.70 -21.86 -16.67
C PRO A 15 22.44 -21.38 -17.94
N ILE A 16 22.37 -20.09 -18.28
CA ILE A 16 23.04 -19.48 -19.42
C ILE A 16 23.89 -18.32 -18.91
N SER A 17 25.21 -18.46 -19.02
CA SER A 17 26.16 -17.40 -18.68
C SER A 17 26.21 -16.32 -19.77
N ARG A 18 25.75 -15.11 -19.44
CA ARG A 18 25.81 -13.95 -20.34
C ARG A 18 27.14 -13.22 -20.17
N LYS A 19 27.98 -13.20 -21.20
CA LYS A 19 29.22 -12.42 -21.20
C LYS A 19 28.92 -10.91 -21.16
N SER A 20 29.47 -10.22 -20.17
CA SER A 20 29.41 -8.75 -20.04
C SER A 20 30.71 -8.12 -20.56
N TYR A 21 30.61 -7.05 -21.34
CA TYR A 21 31.75 -6.24 -21.80
C TYR A 21 31.85 -4.89 -21.07
N ALA A 22 31.05 -4.71 -20.00
CA ALA A 22 31.06 -3.49 -19.19
C ALA A 22 32.45 -3.28 -18.56
N ARG A 23 32.99 -2.06 -18.72
CA ARG A 23 34.32 -1.70 -18.18
C ARG A 23 34.25 -1.01 -16.82
N LEU A 24 33.10 -0.44 -16.48
CA LEU A 24 32.87 0.24 -15.21
C LEU A 24 32.24 -0.73 -14.20
N PRO A 25 32.62 -0.65 -12.91
CA PRO A 25 32.00 -1.44 -11.87
C PRO A 25 30.56 -0.97 -11.63
N GLN A 26 29.68 -1.93 -11.32
CA GLN A 26 28.35 -1.62 -10.80
C GLN A 26 28.50 -1.23 -9.32
N ILE A 27 28.33 0.06 -9.01
CA ILE A 27 28.51 0.58 -7.65
C ILE A 27 27.25 0.44 -6.77
N LEU A 28 26.09 0.27 -7.39
CA LEU A 28 24.79 0.16 -6.74
C LEU A 28 23.93 -0.84 -7.49
N ASP A 29 23.07 -1.53 -6.75
CA ASP A 29 22.08 -2.43 -7.32
C ASP A 29 20.87 -1.69 -7.88
N VAL A 30 20.20 -2.36 -8.81
CA VAL A 30 18.94 -1.86 -9.37
C VAL A 30 17.89 -1.93 -8.26
N PRO A 31 17.28 -0.79 -7.87
CA PRO A 31 16.27 -0.78 -6.84
C PRO A 31 14.97 -1.41 -7.34
N ASN A 32 14.02 -1.64 -6.43
CA ASN A 32 12.67 -2.02 -6.80
C ASN A 32 12.02 -0.92 -7.66
N LEU A 33 11.78 -1.24 -8.94
CA LEU A 33 11.28 -0.29 -9.94
C LEU A 33 9.83 0.15 -9.70
N ILE A 34 9.06 -0.58 -8.88
CA ILE A 34 7.69 -0.22 -8.50
C ILE A 34 7.60 0.37 -7.08
N LYS A 35 8.74 0.63 -6.44
CA LYS A 35 8.80 1.12 -5.05
C LYS A 35 7.96 2.37 -4.82
N VAL A 36 7.96 3.31 -5.76
CA VAL A 36 7.17 4.54 -5.65
C VAL A 36 5.67 4.25 -5.53
N GLN A 37 5.16 3.25 -6.25
CA GLN A 37 3.74 2.87 -6.22
C GLN A 37 3.37 2.21 -4.89
N LEU A 38 4.22 1.31 -4.39
CA LEU A 38 4.02 0.63 -3.11
C LEU A 38 4.10 1.63 -1.95
N ASP A 39 5.16 2.44 -1.92
CA ASP A 39 5.41 3.38 -0.83
C ASP A 39 4.35 4.50 -0.81
N SER A 40 3.84 4.96 -1.96
CA SER A 40 2.81 6.00 -2.01
C SER A 40 1.48 5.52 -1.43
N PHE A 41 1.05 4.30 -1.80
CA PHE A 41 -0.18 3.72 -1.30
C PHE A 41 -0.09 3.38 0.19
N GLN A 42 1.05 2.85 0.65
CA GLN A 42 1.29 2.62 2.08
C GLN A 42 1.19 3.91 2.89
N ARG A 43 1.80 5.02 2.43
CA ARG A 43 1.69 6.32 3.10
C ARG A 43 0.25 6.83 3.18
N LEU A 44 -0.53 6.64 2.12
CA LEU A 44 -1.96 6.98 2.10
C LEU A 44 -2.72 6.18 3.18
N GLN A 45 -2.50 4.87 3.23
CA GLN A 45 -3.18 3.96 4.16
C GLN A 45 -2.80 4.16 5.63
N GLU A 46 -1.58 4.59 5.94
CA GLU A 46 -1.11 4.73 7.31
C GLU A 46 -1.34 6.14 7.88
N ASN A 47 -1.00 7.17 7.10
CA ASN A 47 -0.97 8.55 7.59
C ASN A 47 -1.91 9.48 6.82
N GLY A 48 -2.05 9.29 5.51
CA GLY A 48 -2.85 10.18 4.67
C GLY A 48 -4.32 10.19 5.06
N LEU A 49 -4.93 9.01 5.28
CA LEU A 49 -6.32 8.92 5.71
C LEU A 49 -6.54 9.53 7.10
N LYS A 50 -5.59 9.33 8.02
CA LYS A 50 -5.67 9.91 9.36
C LYS A 50 -5.75 11.44 9.30
N GLN A 51 -4.83 12.05 8.55
CA GLN A 51 -4.75 13.50 8.39
C GLN A 51 -6.03 14.07 7.77
N LEU A 52 -6.55 13.42 6.72
CA LEU A 52 -7.77 13.84 6.06
C LEU A 52 -8.99 13.78 6.99
N ILE A 53 -9.09 12.71 7.79
CA ILE A 53 -10.17 12.52 8.76
C ILE A 53 -10.10 13.55 9.89
N GLU A 54 -8.89 13.86 10.38
CA GLU A 54 -8.67 14.88 11.41
C GLU A 54 -9.02 16.28 10.90
N GLU A 55 -8.70 16.60 9.64
CA GLU A 55 -9.00 17.90 9.03
C GLU A 55 -10.50 18.22 9.00
N VAL A 56 -11.34 17.21 8.73
CA VAL A 56 -12.80 17.38 8.67
C VAL A 56 -13.48 17.27 10.04
N SER A 57 -12.74 16.97 11.11
CA SER A 57 -13.30 16.72 12.46
C SER A 57 -12.99 17.86 13.45
N PRO A 58 -13.92 18.24 14.34
CA PRO A 58 -15.30 17.75 14.48
C PRO A 58 -16.25 18.31 13.42
N ILE A 59 -17.26 17.52 13.06
CA ILE A 59 -18.40 18.00 12.29
C ILE A 59 -19.47 18.46 13.28
N LYS A 60 -19.89 19.73 13.17
CA LYS A 60 -20.86 20.35 14.08
C LYS A 60 -22.19 20.61 13.39
N ASP A 61 -23.28 20.62 14.17
CA ASP A 61 -24.58 21.06 13.68
C ASP A 61 -24.59 22.54 13.28
N LEU A 62 -25.62 22.97 12.54
CA LEU A 62 -25.73 24.34 12.03
C LEU A 62 -25.63 25.40 13.14
N THR A 63 -26.16 25.10 14.33
CA THR A 63 -26.12 26.03 15.46
C THR A 63 -24.88 25.84 16.34
N SER A 64 -24.07 24.83 16.04
CA SER A 64 -22.87 24.44 16.80
C SER A 64 -23.11 24.30 18.30
N SER A 65 -24.32 23.86 18.70
CA SER A 65 -24.78 23.95 20.09
C SER A 65 -25.31 22.63 20.65
N LYS A 66 -25.70 21.68 19.80
CA LYS A 66 -26.42 20.47 20.26
C LYS A 66 -25.79 19.17 19.80
N LEU A 67 -25.21 19.12 18.60
CA LEU A 67 -24.67 17.88 18.05
C LEU A 67 -23.26 18.09 17.51
N GLU A 68 -22.38 17.16 17.87
CA GLU A 68 -21.00 17.11 17.39
C GLU A 68 -20.66 15.65 17.06
N LEU A 69 -20.09 15.44 15.87
CA LEU A 69 -19.54 14.16 15.45
C LEU A 69 -18.02 14.27 15.42
N ARG A 70 -17.34 13.35 16.10
CA ARG A 70 -15.88 13.22 16.09
C ARG A 70 -15.50 11.87 15.52
N PHE A 71 -14.52 11.89 14.62
CA PHE A 71 -13.85 10.68 14.17
C PHE A 71 -12.63 10.47 15.06
N ILE A 72 -12.56 9.29 15.67
CA ILE A 72 -11.56 8.93 16.67
C ILE A 72 -10.48 8.03 16.05
N ALA A 73 -10.90 7.11 15.17
CA ALA A 73 -9.98 6.19 14.51
C ALA A 73 -10.60 5.64 13.23
N TYR A 74 -9.77 5.05 12.37
CA TYR A 74 -10.20 4.22 11.26
C TYR A 74 -9.45 2.89 11.26
N GLU A 75 -10.05 1.87 10.65
CA GLU A 75 -9.44 0.57 10.46
C GLU A 75 -9.84 -0.02 9.11
N PHE A 76 -8.90 -0.74 8.48
CA PHE A 76 -9.21 -1.62 7.36
C PHE A 76 -9.51 -3.01 7.92
N ARG A 77 -10.72 -3.51 7.69
CA ARG A 77 -11.07 -4.89 8.11
C ARG A 77 -10.74 -5.88 7.02
N GLU A 78 -10.75 -7.16 7.38
CA GLU A 78 -10.52 -8.25 6.45
C GLU A 78 -11.47 -8.19 5.25
N SER A 79 -10.96 -8.61 4.10
CA SER A 79 -11.76 -8.76 2.89
C SER A 79 -12.88 -9.77 3.12
N ARG A 80 -14.01 -9.58 2.45
CA ARG A 80 -15.12 -10.55 2.49
C ARG A 80 -14.63 -11.91 1.96
N ALA A 81 -15.28 -13.00 2.39
CA ALA A 81 -15.02 -14.32 1.79
C ALA A 81 -15.27 -14.27 0.27
N GLY A 82 -14.38 -14.89 -0.51
CA GLY A 82 -14.46 -14.87 -1.98
C GLY A 82 -13.95 -13.59 -2.63
N HIS A 83 -13.03 -12.86 -1.99
CA HIS A 83 -12.48 -11.58 -2.43
C HIS A 83 -10.94 -11.59 -2.46
N SER A 84 -10.33 -12.74 -2.74
CA SER A 84 -8.92 -12.80 -3.10
C SER A 84 -8.66 -12.18 -4.47
N GLU A 85 -7.41 -11.80 -4.76
CA GLU A 85 -7.01 -11.27 -6.08
C GLU A 85 -7.47 -12.15 -7.26
N PRO A 86 -7.21 -13.48 -7.30
CA PRO A 86 -7.62 -14.32 -8.42
C PRO A 86 -9.14 -14.39 -8.56
N GLU A 87 -9.89 -14.51 -7.46
CA GLU A 87 -11.36 -14.55 -7.51
C GLU A 87 -11.95 -13.23 -8.01
N CYS A 88 -11.39 -12.09 -7.57
CA CYS A 88 -11.80 -10.78 -8.05
C CYS A 88 -11.54 -10.65 -9.56
N HIS A 89 -10.38 -11.12 -10.04
CA HIS A 89 -10.06 -11.12 -11.46
C HIS A 89 -11.03 -12.01 -12.27
N GLU A 90 -11.25 -13.26 -11.84
CA GLU A 90 -12.16 -14.22 -12.52
C GLU A 90 -13.61 -13.73 -12.56
N ARG A 91 -14.06 -13.08 -11.49
CA ARG A 91 -15.46 -12.63 -11.33
C ARG A 91 -15.69 -11.18 -11.77
N ASN A 92 -14.67 -10.51 -12.32
CA ASN A 92 -14.70 -9.09 -12.70
C ASN A 92 -15.14 -8.17 -11.53
N LEU A 93 -14.64 -8.45 -10.33
CA LEU A 93 -14.87 -7.64 -9.12
C LEU A 93 -13.69 -6.71 -8.86
N THR A 94 -13.93 -5.64 -8.11
CA THR A 94 -12.86 -4.79 -7.58
C THR A 94 -12.22 -5.44 -6.35
N TYR A 95 -10.91 -5.69 -6.39
CA TYR A 95 -10.16 -6.16 -5.22
C TYR A 95 -10.09 -5.05 -4.17
N SER A 96 -10.83 -5.20 -3.08
CA SER A 96 -11.03 -4.14 -2.08
C SER A 96 -11.23 -4.68 -0.67
N VAL A 97 -10.95 -3.84 0.32
CA VAL A 97 -11.22 -4.09 1.74
C VAL A 97 -12.10 -2.97 2.30
N PRO A 98 -12.99 -3.28 3.26
CA PRO A 98 -13.84 -2.25 3.85
C PRO A 98 -13.06 -1.36 4.82
N LEU A 99 -13.31 -0.05 4.73
CA LEU A 99 -12.82 0.96 5.67
C LEU A 99 -13.91 1.27 6.70
N TYR A 100 -13.59 1.13 7.98
CA TYR A 100 -14.46 1.49 9.10
C TYR A 100 -13.90 2.69 9.83
N ILE A 101 -14.78 3.60 10.27
CA ILE A 101 -14.44 4.80 11.03
C ILE A 101 -15.23 4.76 12.34
N ARG A 102 -14.56 5.07 13.46
CA ARG A 102 -15.15 5.15 14.81
C ARG A 102 -15.27 6.59 15.25
#